data_AF-A0ABD6QT27-F1
#
_entry.id   AF-A0ABD6QT27-F1
#
_cell.length_a   1.000
_cell.length_b   1.000
_cell.length_c   1.000
_cell.angle_alpha   90.00
_cell.angle_beta   90.00
_cell.angle_gamma   90.00
#
_symmetry.space_group_name_H-M   'P 1'
#
loop_
_entity.id
_entity.type
_entity.pdbx_description
1 polymer ?
#
loop_
_entity_poly.entity_id
_entity_poly.type
_entity_poly.pdbx_seq_one_letter_code
_entity_poly.pdbx_strand_id
1 'polypeptide(L)'
;MDRREHCARVADLVIPVEDHELGKQELGEALIAETDQQRADYLQWLLRFDDSDDELKEPWDGDPVLCALDRAAGQVQSLQRLIYELIAYAREMPPPGRKYTFEQLAVAARMSVSGVRSCYTVGDISAAAGKLVIGANKRGAPADRRWDQARVSRWQCPSKAMEDALDKLVAEGNAVAGPPQKLRADEPDSKYAVVEAFSTTGKAYLLPNAALTKLLREELSRRPGLRGAPLRRPRQTAEIEDPPLPAEK
;
A
#
# COMPACT_ATOMS: atom_id res chain seq x y z
N MET A 1 9.32 -12.65 35.93
CA MET A 1 10.20 -11.60 35.40
C MET A 1 9.40 -10.31 35.43
N ASP A 2 9.96 -9.21 35.93
CA ASP A 2 9.26 -7.92 35.93
C ASP A 2 8.91 -7.53 34.48
N ARG A 3 7.69 -7.04 34.23
CA ARG A 3 7.24 -6.65 32.89
C ARG A 3 8.16 -5.58 32.31
N ARG A 4 8.59 -4.64 33.16
CA ARG A 4 9.52 -3.58 32.77
C ARG A 4 10.86 -4.13 32.30
N GLU A 5 11.39 -5.12 33.02
CA GLU A 5 12.63 -5.83 32.66
C GLU A 5 12.47 -6.61 31.34
N HIS A 6 11.32 -7.24 31.10
CA HIS A 6 11.02 -7.90 29.82
C HIS A 6 10.97 -6.87 28.67
N CYS A 7 10.25 -5.76 28.86
CA CYS A 7 10.19 -4.68 27.86
C CYS A 7 11.57 -4.06 27.58
N ALA A 8 12.41 -3.90 28.61
CA ALA A 8 13.76 -3.38 28.46
C ALA A 8 14.61 -4.29 27.57
N ARG A 9 14.58 -5.61 27.80
CA ARG A 9 15.29 -6.58 26.96
C ARG A 9 14.85 -6.56 25.50
N VAL A 10 13.55 -6.37 25.26
CA VAL A 10 13.04 -6.23 23.89
C VAL A 10 13.51 -4.91 23.26
N ALA A 11 13.51 -3.81 24.02
CA ALA A 11 14.05 -2.54 23.55
C ALA A 11 15.55 -2.65 23.19
N ASP A 12 16.34 -3.35 24.00
CA ASP A 12 17.77 -3.62 23.75
C ASP A 12 18.00 -4.44 22.47
N LEU A 13 17.09 -5.36 22.13
CA LEU A 13 17.17 -6.16 20.91
C LEU A 13 16.81 -5.34 19.66
N VAL A 14 15.82 -4.46 19.77
CA VAL A 14 15.36 -3.64 18.64
C VAL A 14 16.30 -2.47 18.36
N ILE A 15 16.93 -1.95 19.40
CA ILE A 15 17.89 -0.84 19.34
C ILE A 15 19.20 -1.37 19.91
N PRO A 16 19.98 -2.10 19.10
CA PRO A 16 21.17 -2.80 19.55
C PRO A 16 22.24 -1.81 19.99
N VAL A 17 23.05 -2.24 20.96
CA VAL A 17 24.27 -1.55 21.36
C VAL A 17 25.27 -1.65 20.22
N GLU A 18 25.65 -0.50 19.66
CA GLU A 18 26.55 -0.41 18.51
C GLU A 18 28.04 -0.47 18.95
N ASP A 19 28.94 -0.79 18.02
CA ASP A 19 30.37 -0.94 18.30
C ASP A 19 31.04 0.31 18.91
N HIS A 20 30.49 1.50 18.63
CA HIS A 20 30.98 2.76 19.19
C HIS A 20 30.58 2.95 20.67
N GLU A 21 29.49 2.34 21.12
CA GLU A 21 29.05 2.31 22.52
C GLU A 21 29.92 1.35 23.35
N LEU A 22 30.60 0.41 22.69
CA LEU A 22 31.52 -0.56 23.31
C LEU A 22 32.95 -0.01 23.52
N GLY A 23 33.14 1.31 23.42
CA GLY A 23 34.42 1.98 23.72
C GLY A 23 35.47 1.89 22.60
N LYS A 24 35.07 1.64 21.35
CA LYS A 24 36.01 1.48 20.22
C LYS A 24 36.19 2.73 19.33
N GLN A 25 35.49 3.85 19.56
CA GLN A 25 35.66 5.10 18.78
C GLN A 25 35.39 6.37 19.60
N GLU A 26 36.18 7.43 19.35
CA GLU A 26 36.13 8.75 20.04
C GLU A 26 34.96 9.66 19.60
N LEU A 27 34.12 9.24 18.65
CA LEU A 27 32.92 9.98 18.21
C LEU A 27 31.67 9.70 19.09
N GLY A 28 31.85 9.02 20.23
CA GLY A 28 30.82 8.26 20.91
C GLY A 28 29.73 9.03 21.65
N GLU A 29 30.03 10.12 22.38
CA GLU A 29 29.10 10.63 23.41
C GLU A 29 27.74 11.11 22.86
N ALA A 30 27.72 11.84 21.74
CA ALA A 30 26.48 12.35 21.16
C ALA A 30 25.65 11.23 20.49
N LEU A 31 26.31 10.25 19.87
CA LEU A 31 25.65 9.10 19.24
C LEU A 31 25.09 8.15 20.30
N ILE A 32 25.86 7.88 21.36
CA ILE A 32 25.42 7.11 22.53
C ILE A 32 24.17 7.75 23.15
N ALA A 33 24.18 9.07 23.36
CA ALA A 33 23.03 9.78 23.92
C ALA A 33 21.78 9.69 23.04
N GLU A 34 21.94 9.72 21.71
CA GLU A 34 20.84 9.54 20.77
C GLU A 34 20.26 8.11 20.84
N THR A 35 21.11 7.08 20.81
CA THR A 35 20.68 5.68 20.90
C THR A 35 20.00 5.38 22.24
N ASP A 36 20.55 5.90 23.34
CA ASP A 36 19.95 5.76 24.68
C ASP A 36 18.56 6.40 24.75
N GLN A 37 18.38 7.57 24.12
CA GLN A 37 17.08 8.20 24.01
C GLN A 37 16.10 7.35 23.18
N GLN A 38 16.55 6.80 22.04
CA GLN A 38 15.70 5.92 21.22
C GLN A 38 15.29 4.66 22.01
N ARG A 39 16.20 4.07 22.79
CA ARG A 39 15.93 2.90 23.65
C ARG A 39 14.92 3.23 24.73
N ALA A 40 15.07 4.39 25.38
CA ALA A 40 14.11 4.87 26.38
C ALA A 40 12.72 5.12 25.78
N ASP A 41 12.65 5.73 24.59
CA ASP A 41 11.39 5.98 23.87
C ASP A 41 10.71 4.66 23.48
N TYR A 42 11.47 3.66 23.01
CA TYR A 42 10.94 2.35 22.64
C TYR A 42 10.44 1.56 23.86
N LEU A 43 11.20 1.59 24.97
CA LEU A 43 10.75 1.03 26.25
C LEU A 43 9.45 1.67 26.71
N GLN A 44 9.36 3.01 26.67
CA GLN A 44 8.15 3.71 27.05
C GLN A 44 6.97 3.32 26.15
N TRP A 45 7.20 3.12 24.84
CA TRP A 45 6.17 2.65 23.93
C TRP A 45 5.66 1.24 24.27
N LEU A 46 6.54 0.28 24.55
CA LEU A 46 6.16 -1.08 24.97
C LEU A 46 5.33 -1.07 26.27
N LEU A 47 5.70 -0.21 27.21
CA LEU A 47 5.02 -0.07 28.49
C LEU A 47 3.61 0.56 28.38
N ARG A 48 3.24 1.17 27.25
CA ARG A 48 1.88 1.72 27.04
C ARG A 48 0.81 0.65 26.80
N PHE A 49 1.21 -0.57 26.45
CA PHE A 49 0.31 -1.69 26.21
C PHE A 49 0.08 -2.53 27.47
N ASP A 50 0.36 -1.96 28.65
CA ASP A 50 0.16 -2.61 29.94
C ASP A 50 -1.31 -2.54 30.37
N ASP A 51 -1.91 -3.72 30.55
CA ASP A 51 -3.17 -4.05 31.21
C ASP A 51 -4.25 -2.96 31.26
N SER A 52 -5.04 -2.85 30.19
CA SER A 52 -6.45 -2.50 30.36
C SER A 52 -7.17 -3.75 30.86
N ASP A 53 -7.80 -3.69 32.04
CA ASP A 53 -8.72 -4.68 32.67
C ASP A 53 -9.97 -4.97 31.81
N ASP A 54 -9.79 -5.16 30.50
CA ASP A 54 -10.87 -5.42 29.57
C ASP A 54 -10.91 -6.93 29.31
N GLU A 55 -11.90 -7.61 29.89
CA GLU A 55 -12.18 -9.06 29.78
C GLU A 55 -12.39 -9.54 28.33
N LEU A 56 -12.27 -8.66 27.34
CA LEU A 56 -12.48 -8.91 25.91
C LEU A 56 -11.19 -8.96 25.07
N LYS A 57 -10.00 -8.82 25.66
CA LYS A 57 -8.74 -8.88 24.90
C LYS A 57 -8.33 -10.29 24.51
N GLU A 58 -7.86 -10.44 23.27
CA GLU A 58 -7.24 -11.67 22.81
C GLU A 58 -6.00 -11.99 23.67
N PRO A 59 -5.64 -13.27 23.88
CA PRO A 59 -4.60 -13.71 24.84
C PRO A 59 -3.18 -13.16 24.62
N TRP A 60 -2.97 -12.43 23.52
CA TRP A 60 -1.67 -11.95 23.03
C TRP A 60 -1.52 -10.43 23.16
N ASP A 61 -2.57 -9.73 23.59
CA ASP A 61 -2.58 -8.28 23.62
C ASP A 61 -1.73 -7.78 24.81
N GLY A 62 -0.64 -7.07 24.51
CA GLY A 62 0.31 -6.55 25.50
C GLY A 62 1.59 -7.37 25.72
N ASP A 63 1.84 -8.46 24.99
CA ASP A 63 3.15 -9.13 25.01
C ASP A 63 4.21 -8.26 24.28
N PRO A 64 5.33 -7.87 24.94
CA PRO A 64 6.29 -6.94 24.37
C PRO A 64 7.02 -7.50 23.15
N VAL A 65 7.25 -8.81 23.06
CA VAL A 65 7.88 -9.45 21.91
C VAL A 65 6.93 -9.44 20.72
N LEU A 66 5.67 -9.79 20.92
CA LEU A 66 4.68 -9.79 19.84
C LEU A 66 4.39 -8.38 19.33
N CYS A 67 4.30 -7.38 20.21
CA CYS A 67 4.20 -5.98 19.81
C CYS A 67 5.41 -5.54 18.97
N ALA A 68 6.62 -5.93 19.37
CA ALA A 68 7.84 -5.60 18.62
C ALA A 68 7.88 -6.29 17.26
N LEU A 69 7.48 -7.56 17.18
CA LEU A 69 7.40 -8.32 15.91
C LEU A 69 6.35 -7.73 14.96
N ASP A 70 5.16 -7.37 15.46
CA ASP A 70 4.13 -6.72 14.65
C ASP A 70 4.62 -5.38 14.08
N ARG A 71 5.25 -4.56 14.93
CA ARG A 71 5.86 -3.30 14.49
C ARG A 71 6.94 -3.52 13.43
N ALA A 72 7.84 -4.48 13.65
CA ALA A 72 8.90 -4.82 12.69
C ALA A 72 8.31 -5.35 11.37
N ALA A 73 7.29 -6.21 11.44
CA ALA A 73 6.58 -6.69 10.27
C ALA A 73 5.92 -5.54 9.50
N GLY A 74 5.31 -4.57 10.19
CA GLY A 74 4.77 -3.35 9.60
C GLY A 74 5.85 -2.49 8.91
N GLN A 75 7.04 -2.39 9.48
CA GLN A 75 8.19 -1.72 8.87
C GLN A 75 8.67 -2.44 7.60
N VAL A 76 8.79 -3.77 7.65
CA VAL A 76 9.14 -4.59 6.48
C VAL A 76 8.12 -4.41 5.36
N GLN A 77 6.82 -4.46 5.67
CA GLN A 77 5.77 -4.23 4.69
C GLN A 77 5.82 -2.82 4.09
N SER A 78 6.13 -1.81 4.92
CA SER A 78 6.25 -0.42 4.47
C SER A 78 7.44 -0.23 3.53
N LEU A 79 8.59 -0.83 3.85
CA LEU A 79 9.77 -0.83 2.98
C LEU A 79 9.50 -1.58 1.68
N GLN A 80 8.81 -2.72 1.75
CA GLN A 80 8.43 -3.47 0.55
C GLN A 80 7.51 -2.66 -0.36
N ARG A 81 6.53 -1.93 0.21
CA ARG A 81 5.67 -1.02 -0.56
C ARG A 81 6.49 0.10 -1.21
N LEU A 82 7.45 0.68 -0.49
CA LEU A 82 8.35 1.68 -1.05
C LEU A 82 9.17 1.11 -2.23
N ILE A 83 9.69 -0.11 -2.13
CA ILE A 83 10.39 -0.78 -3.23
C ILE A 83 9.47 -0.90 -4.46
N TYR A 84 8.21 -1.30 -4.28
CA TYR A 84 7.25 -1.42 -5.38
C TYR A 84 6.92 -0.07 -6.02
N GLU A 85 6.73 0.98 -5.23
CA GLU A 85 6.53 2.34 -5.73
C GLU A 85 7.76 2.86 -6.51
N LEU A 86 8.98 2.56 -6.04
CA LEU A 86 10.22 2.94 -6.73
C LEU A 86 10.37 2.20 -8.06
N ILE A 87 10.03 0.90 -8.11
CA ILE A 87 10.00 0.13 -9.35
C ILE A 87 8.93 0.69 -10.31
N ALA A 88 7.74 1.02 -9.80
CA ALA A 88 6.66 1.62 -10.58
C ALA A 88 7.10 2.95 -11.18
N TYR A 89 7.72 3.83 -10.39
CA TYR A 89 8.30 5.08 -10.87
C TYR A 89 9.34 4.86 -11.97
N ALA A 90 10.31 3.96 -11.75
CA ALA A 90 11.37 3.69 -12.70
C ALA A 90 10.86 3.15 -14.05
N ARG A 91 9.74 2.41 -14.03
CA ARG A 91 9.17 1.78 -15.23
C ARG A 91 8.17 2.67 -15.96
N GLU A 92 7.30 3.35 -15.24
CA GLU A 92 6.12 4.02 -15.81
C GLU A 92 6.34 5.53 -15.95
N MET A 93 7.18 6.12 -15.10
CA MET A 93 7.41 7.56 -15.05
C MET A 93 8.91 7.93 -14.93
N PRO A 94 9.82 7.30 -15.70
CA PRO A 94 11.25 7.58 -15.54
C PRO A 94 11.59 9.05 -15.86
N PRO A 95 12.68 9.57 -15.28
CA PRO A 95 13.22 10.86 -15.68
C PRO A 95 13.44 10.94 -17.20
N PRO A 96 13.22 12.10 -17.84
CA PRO A 96 13.47 12.25 -19.27
C PRO A 96 14.89 11.81 -19.63
N GLY A 97 15.03 11.03 -20.69
CA GLY A 97 16.33 10.51 -21.14
C GLY A 97 16.90 9.36 -20.32
N ARG A 98 16.25 8.91 -19.23
CA ARG A 98 16.65 7.73 -18.47
C ARG A 98 15.73 6.55 -18.76
N LYS A 99 16.34 5.38 -18.91
CA LYS A 99 15.65 4.09 -19.00
C LYS A 99 16.36 3.11 -18.08
N TYR A 100 15.59 2.33 -17.33
CA TYR A 100 16.11 1.29 -16.44
C TYR A 100 15.77 -0.07 -17.05
N THR A 101 16.75 -0.96 -17.15
CA THR A 101 16.48 -2.33 -17.61
C THR A 101 15.89 -3.17 -16.48
N PHE A 102 15.24 -4.27 -16.82
CA PHE A 102 14.69 -5.18 -15.82
C PHE A 102 15.78 -5.79 -14.94
N GLU A 103 16.96 -6.05 -15.50
CA GLU A 103 18.11 -6.62 -14.81
C GLU A 103 18.66 -5.63 -13.77
N GLN A 104 18.77 -4.34 -14.13
CA GLN A 104 19.19 -3.30 -13.19
C GLN A 104 18.23 -3.18 -12.00
N LEU A 105 16.92 -3.17 -12.29
CA LEU A 105 15.90 -3.09 -11.24
C LEU A 105 15.87 -4.37 -10.38
N ALA A 106 16.06 -5.54 -10.99
CA ALA A 106 16.09 -6.82 -10.30
C ALA A 106 17.25 -6.89 -9.31
N VAL A 107 18.45 -6.52 -9.74
CA VAL A 107 19.64 -6.44 -8.88
C VAL A 107 19.43 -5.42 -7.75
N ALA A 108 18.98 -4.21 -8.06
CA ALA A 108 18.80 -3.15 -7.07
C ALA A 108 17.74 -3.50 -6.02
N ALA A 109 16.63 -4.12 -6.43
CA ALA A 109 15.54 -4.52 -5.55
C ALA A 109 15.76 -5.88 -4.87
N ARG A 110 16.85 -6.60 -5.20
CA ARG A 110 17.08 -8.00 -4.79
C ARG A 110 15.91 -8.91 -5.15
N MET A 111 15.36 -8.72 -6.33
CA MET A 111 14.23 -9.49 -6.86
C MET A 111 14.66 -10.24 -8.12
N SER A 112 13.88 -11.26 -8.52
CA SER A 112 14.02 -11.82 -9.86
C SER A 112 13.48 -10.85 -10.91
N VAL A 113 13.94 -10.95 -12.16
CA VAL A 113 13.39 -10.19 -13.30
C VAL A 113 11.89 -10.41 -13.45
N SER A 114 11.41 -11.64 -13.23
CA SER A 114 9.97 -11.96 -13.22
C SER A 114 9.23 -11.26 -12.07
N GLY A 115 9.86 -11.19 -10.90
CA GLY A 115 9.37 -10.43 -9.75
C GLY A 115 9.19 -8.95 -10.09
N VAL A 116 10.22 -8.30 -10.63
CA VAL A 116 10.16 -6.88 -11.04
C VAL A 116 9.06 -6.63 -12.08
N ARG A 117 8.83 -7.57 -13.00
CA ARG A 117 7.79 -7.44 -14.02
C ARG A 117 6.39 -7.33 -13.44
N SER A 118 6.15 -7.97 -12.30
CA SER A 118 4.81 -8.20 -11.77
C SER A 118 4.57 -7.63 -10.37
N CYS A 119 5.59 -7.12 -9.68
CA CYS A 119 5.51 -6.82 -8.26
C CYS A 119 4.57 -5.67 -7.87
N TYR A 120 4.42 -4.67 -8.73
CA TYR A 120 3.64 -3.47 -8.43
C TYR A 120 2.29 -3.45 -9.16
N THR A 121 1.41 -2.60 -8.66
CA THR A 121 0.05 -2.39 -9.08
C THR A 121 -0.17 -0.98 -9.65
N VAL A 122 -1.32 -0.72 -10.26
CA VAL A 122 -1.76 0.62 -10.65
C VAL A 122 -1.82 1.53 -9.42
N GLY A 123 -2.19 0.98 -8.26
CA GLY A 123 -2.13 1.67 -6.98
C GLY A 123 -0.74 2.18 -6.63
N ASP A 124 0.29 1.36 -6.84
CA ASP A 124 1.69 1.76 -6.58
C ASP A 124 2.16 2.85 -7.55
N ILE A 125 1.75 2.80 -8.83
CA ILE A 125 2.00 3.90 -9.78
C ILE A 125 1.39 5.20 -9.26
N SER A 126 0.10 5.17 -8.92
CA SER A 126 -0.64 6.34 -8.47
C SER A 126 -0.08 6.89 -7.14
N ALA A 127 0.32 6.01 -6.23
CA ALA A 127 0.95 6.39 -4.96
C ALA A 127 2.30 7.08 -5.20
N ALA A 128 3.16 6.51 -6.04
CA ALA A 128 4.44 7.11 -6.41
C ALA A 128 4.24 8.49 -7.06
N ALA A 129 3.32 8.60 -8.02
CA ALA A 129 2.99 9.85 -8.69
C ALA A 129 2.48 10.91 -7.70
N GLY A 130 1.59 10.53 -6.78
CA GLY A 130 1.08 11.42 -5.72
C GLY A 130 2.20 11.95 -4.82
N LYS A 131 3.13 11.09 -4.38
CA LYS A 131 4.29 11.49 -3.57
C LYS A 131 5.21 12.45 -4.33
N LEU A 132 5.42 12.23 -5.63
CA LEU A 132 6.24 13.10 -6.47
C LEU A 132 5.62 14.49 -6.63
N VAL A 133 4.32 14.59 -6.89
CA VAL A 133 3.60 15.87 -6.98
C VAL A 133 3.69 16.64 -5.65
N ILE A 134 3.37 15.98 -4.53
CA ILE A 134 3.46 16.61 -3.20
C ILE A 134 4.89 17.06 -2.90
N GLY A 135 5.87 16.21 -3.18
CA GLY A 135 7.28 16.50 -2.95
C GLY A 135 7.81 17.64 -3.82
N ALA A 136 7.40 17.71 -5.10
CA ALA A 136 7.77 18.80 -6.00
C ALA A 136 7.20 20.13 -5.54
N ASN A 137 5.92 20.15 -5.15
CA ASN A 137 5.26 21.34 -4.60
C ASN A 137 5.98 21.86 -3.35
N LYS A 138 6.34 20.96 -2.42
CA LYS A 138 7.09 21.33 -1.20
C LYS A 138 8.47 21.95 -1.49
N ARG A 139 9.11 21.59 -2.60
CA ARG A 139 10.44 22.11 -2.98
C ARG A 139 10.38 23.25 -3.99
N GLY A 140 9.20 23.70 -4.42
CA GLY A 140 9.06 24.69 -5.50
C GLY A 140 9.58 24.21 -6.86
N ALA A 141 9.62 22.89 -7.09
CA ALA A 141 10.06 22.30 -8.35
C ALA A 141 8.95 22.38 -9.41
N PRO A 142 9.29 22.44 -10.71
CA PRO A 142 8.29 22.46 -11.78
C PRO A 142 7.44 21.19 -11.76
N ALA A 143 6.14 21.36 -12.00
CA ALA A 143 5.21 20.24 -12.12
C ALA A 143 5.50 19.41 -13.39
N ASP A 144 5.54 18.09 -13.26
CA ASP A 144 5.62 17.17 -14.38
C ASP A 144 4.23 16.59 -14.68
N ARG A 145 3.67 16.95 -15.85
CA ARG A 145 2.34 16.50 -16.28
C ARG A 145 2.21 14.98 -16.33
N ARG A 146 3.32 14.24 -16.50
CA ARG A 146 3.31 12.78 -16.52
C ARG A 146 2.92 12.19 -15.17
N TRP A 147 3.30 12.85 -14.06
CA TRP A 147 2.90 12.43 -12.73
C TRP A 147 1.41 12.66 -12.51
N ASP A 148 0.87 13.81 -12.95
CA ASP A 148 -0.57 14.05 -12.84
C ASP A 148 -1.40 13.07 -13.68
N GLN A 149 -0.93 12.68 -14.86
CA GLN A 149 -1.59 11.67 -15.69
C GLN A 149 -1.55 10.27 -15.09
N ALA A 150 -0.50 9.95 -14.33
CA ALA A 150 -0.35 8.64 -13.70
C ALA A 150 -1.13 8.49 -12.38
N ARG A 151 -1.67 9.58 -11.85
CA ARG A 151 -2.50 9.57 -10.63
C ARG A 151 -3.90 9.09 -10.96
N VAL A 152 -4.38 8.12 -10.20
CA VAL A 152 -5.79 7.76 -10.17
C VAL A 152 -6.49 8.69 -9.18
N SER A 153 -7.31 9.61 -9.70
CA SER A 153 -8.17 10.44 -8.86
C SER A 153 -9.51 9.76 -8.63
N ARG A 154 -10.11 9.97 -7.45
CA ARG A 154 -11.43 9.39 -7.13
C ARG A 154 -12.56 9.83 -8.06
N TRP A 155 -12.35 10.90 -8.84
CA TRP A 155 -13.36 11.50 -9.71
C TRP A 155 -13.13 11.25 -11.20
N GLN A 156 -12.08 10.49 -11.53
CA GLN A 156 -11.75 10.16 -12.92
C GLN A 156 -11.75 8.65 -13.10
N CYS A 157 -12.22 8.21 -14.26
CA CYS A 157 -12.05 6.85 -14.71
C CYS A 157 -10.61 6.70 -15.24
N PRO A 158 -9.73 5.94 -14.56
CA PRO A 158 -8.31 5.88 -14.90
C PRO A 158 -7.99 4.89 -16.03
N SER A 159 -8.95 4.03 -16.38
CA SER A 159 -8.74 2.95 -17.36
C SER A 159 -10.03 2.67 -18.14
N LYS A 160 -9.88 2.14 -19.36
CA LYS A 160 -11.02 1.68 -20.15
C LYS A 160 -11.77 0.53 -19.46
N ALA A 161 -11.05 -0.33 -18.74
CA ALA A 161 -11.67 -1.44 -18.02
C ALA A 161 -12.50 -0.99 -16.80
N MET A 162 -12.13 0.12 -16.15
CA MET A 162 -13.02 0.75 -15.15
C MET A 162 -14.25 1.35 -15.83
N GLU A 163 -14.09 1.94 -17.01
CA GLU A 163 -15.21 2.51 -17.78
C GLU A 163 -16.20 1.42 -18.17
N ASP A 164 -15.71 0.26 -18.63
CA ASP A 164 -16.55 -0.88 -18.98
C ASP A 164 -17.26 -1.46 -17.73
N ALA A 165 -16.62 -1.43 -16.57
CA ALA A 165 -17.26 -1.80 -15.30
C ALA A 165 -18.33 -0.78 -14.87
N LEU A 166 -18.10 0.51 -15.09
CA LEU A 166 -19.09 1.57 -14.87
C LEU A 166 -20.28 1.43 -15.83
N ASP A 167 -20.04 1.12 -17.10
CA ASP A 167 -21.10 0.83 -18.08
C ASP A 167 -21.94 -0.39 -17.65
N LYS A 168 -21.31 -1.42 -17.08
CA LYS A 168 -22.03 -2.56 -16.50
C LYS A 168 -22.92 -2.14 -15.32
N LEU A 169 -22.44 -1.28 -14.43
CA LEU A 169 -23.25 -0.76 -13.33
C LEU A 169 -24.44 0.07 -13.82
N VAL A 170 -24.27 0.82 -14.92
CA VAL A 170 -25.37 1.55 -15.56
C VAL A 170 -26.41 0.57 -16.12
N ALA A 171 -25.98 -0.49 -16.80
CA ALA A 171 -26.87 -1.53 -17.32
C ALA A 171 -27.63 -2.27 -16.21
N GLU A 172 -27.02 -2.43 -15.03
CA GLU A 172 -27.63 -3.03 -13.84
C GLU A 172 -28.54 -2.05 -13.06
N GLY A 173 -28.63 -0.77 -13.46
CA GLY A 173 -29.42 0.25 -12.78
C GLY A 173 -28.76 0.81 -11.50
N ASN A 174 -27.50 0.48 -11.25
CA ASN A 174 -26.72 0.89 -10.07
C ASN A 174 -25.96 2.21 -10.26
N ALA A 175 -25.94 2.76 -11.48
CA ALA A 175 -25.31 4.03 -11.83
C ALA A 175 -26.08 4.72 -12.96
N VAL A 176 -25.86 6.03 -13.12
CA VAL A 176 -26.46 6.83 -14.21
C VAL A 176 -25.35 7.40 -15.07
N ALA A 177 -25.42 7.19 -16.39
CA ALA A 177 -24.50 7.81 -17.35
C ALA A 177 -25.11 9.08 -17.96
N GLY A 178 -24.30 10.12 -18.14
CA GLY A 178 -24.74 11.35 -18.78
C GLY A 178 -23.62 12.37 -18.95
N PRO A 179 -23.93 13.55 -19.52
CA PRO A 179 -22.98 14.64 -19.61
C PRO A 179 -22.57 15.12 -18.21
N PRO A 180 -21.27 15.36 -17.94
CA PRO A 180 -20.79 15.74 -16.61
C PRO A 180 -21.46 17.02 -16.08
N GLN A 181 -21.77 17.97 -16.96
CA GLN A 181 -22.46 19.21 -16.59
C GLN A 181 -23.87 18.95 -16.07
N LYS A 182 -24.61 18.03 -16.68
CA LYS A 182 -25.97 17.68 -16.24
C LYS A 182 -25.93 16.97 -14.89
N LEU A 183 -25.07 15.94 -14.77
CA LEU A 183 -24.95 15.16 -13.55
C LEU A 183 -24.47 15.98 -12.34
N ARG A 184 -23.71 17.06 -12.57
CA ARG A 184 -23.29 17.99 -11.51
C ARG A 184 -24.34 19.05 -11.20
N ALA A 185 -25.10 19.50 -12.20
CA ALA A 185 -26.15 20.50 -12.04
C ALA A 185 -27.32 19.97 -11.18
N ASP A 186 -27.53 18.65 -11.17
CA ASP A 186 -28.54 18.00 -10.34
C ASP A 186 -28.15 17.94 -8.84
N GLU A 187 -27.05 18.60 -8.43
CA GLU A 187 -26.51 18.67 -7.06
C GLU A 187 -26.61 17.33 -6.30
N PRO A 188 -25.89 16.30 -6.80
CA PRO A 188 -26.00 14.97 -6.21
C PRO A 188 -25.61 14.98 -4.73
N ASP A 189 -26.36 14.25 -3.91
CA ASP A 189 -26.08 14.06 -2.48
C ASP A 189 -24.60 13.65 -2.30
N SER A 190 -23.98 14.14 -1.23
CA SER A 190 -22.63 13.80 -0.76
C SER A 190 -22.30 12.29 -0.74
N LYS A 191 -23.32 11.42 -0.74
CA LYS A 191 -23.21 9.96 -0.83
C LYS A 191 -22.87 9.46 -2.24
N TYR A 192 -22.97 10.30 -3.27
CA TYR A 192 -22.73 9.98 -4.66
C TYR A 192 -21.50 10.69 -5.20
N ALA A 193 -20.92 10.09 -6.23
CA ALA A 193 -19.78 10.62 -6.94
C ALA A 193 -20.11 10.78 -8.42
N VAL A 194 -19.64 11.87 -9.01
CA VAL A 194 -19.58 12.04 -10.47
C VAL A 194 -18.17 11.67 -10.93
N VAL A 195 -18.07 10.66 -11.79
CA VAL A 195 -16.82 10.14 -12.35
C VAL A 195 -16.80 10.38 -13.84
N GLU A 196 -15.82 11.12 -14.35
CA GLU A 196 -15.67 11.36 -15.79
C GLU A 196 -15.13 10.11 -16.50
N ALA A 197 -15.66 9.81 -17.69
CA ALA A 197 -15.27 8.64 -18.47
C ALA A 197 -13.81 8.73 -18.96
N PHE A 198 -13.19 7.57 -19.18
CA PHE A 198 -11.79 7.50 -19.63
C PHE A 198 -11.68 7.86 -21.12
N SER A 199 -12.61 7.36 -21.94
CA SER A 199 -12.59 7.46 -23.39
C SER A 199 -12.97 8.85 -23.92
N THR A 200 -13.79 9.60 -23.18
CA THR A 200 -14.34 10.88 -23.64
C THR A 200 -14.59 11.84 -22.50
N THR A 201 -14.36 13.13 -22.72
CA THR A 201 -14.67 14.20 -21.77
C THR A 201 -16.17 14.54 -21.71
N GLY A 202 -16.96 14.05 -22.67
CA GLY A 202 -18.40 14.32 -22.78
C GLY A 202 -19.29 13.36 -21.98
N LYS A 203 -18.72 12.30 -21.38
CA LYS A 203 -19.45 11.27 -20.64
C LYS A 203 -18.95 11.20 -19.20
N ALA A 204 -19.89 11.06 -18.28
CA ALA A 204 -19.62 10.83 -16.87
C ALA A 204 -20.67 9.87 -16.27
N TYR A 205 -20.36 9.39 -15.07
CA TYR A 205 -21.13 8.41 -14.32
C TYR A 205 -21.46 8.97 -12.95
N LEU A 206 -22.72 8.89 -12.55
CA LEU A 206 -23.17 9.15 -11.18
C LEU A 206 -23.40 7.81 -10.48
N LEU A 207 -22.68 7.55 -9.39
CA LEU A 207 -22.78 6.29 -8.63
C LEU A 207 -22.55 6.52 -7.13
N PRO A 208 -23.04 5.62 -6.25
CA PRO A 208 -22.77 5.69 -4.83
C PRO A 208 -21.27 5.60 -4.51
N ASN A 209 -20.79 6.36 -3.53
CA ASN A 209 -19.40 6.35 -3.08
C ASN A 209 -18.91 4.95 -2.68
N ALA A 210 -19.79 4.11 -2.14
CA ALA A 210 -19.46 2.72 -1.79
C ALA A 210 -19.11 1.88 -3.04
N ALA A 211 -19.90 2.02 -4.11
CA ALA A 211 -19.65 1.34 -5.38
C ALA A 211 -18.35 1.84 -6.03
N LEU A 212 -18.15 3.16 -6.02
CA LEU A 212 -16.90 3.78 -6.49
C LEU A 212 -15.68 3.29 -5.70
N THR A 213 -15.77 3.23 -4.37
CA THR A 213 -14.67 2.76 -3.52
C THR A 213 -14.30 1.31 -3.83
N LYS A 214 -15.31 0.46 -4.09
CA LYS A 214 -15.10 -0.94 -4.50
C LYS A 214 -14.39 -1.03 -5.85
N LEU A 215 -14.86 -0.27 -6.85
CA LEU A 215 -14.23 -0.23 -8.18
C LEU A 215 -12.80 0.28 -8.12
N LEU A 216 -12.55 1.39 -7.42
CA LEU A 216 -11.21 1.94 -7.25
C LEU A 216 -10.29 0.95 -6.56
N ARG A 217 -10.76 0.25 -5.53
CA ARG A 217 -9.96 -0.80 -4.87
C ARG A 217 -9.57 -1.90 -5.86
N GLU A 218 -10.50 -2.33 -6.72
CA GLU A 218 -10.21 -3.33 -7.74
C GLU A 218 -9.19 -2.80 -8.75
N GLU A 219 -9.40 -1.62 -9.32
CA GLU A 219 -8.49 -1.02 -10.30
C GLU A 219 -7.09 -0.81 -9.73
N LEU A 220 -6.99 -0.26 -8.51
CA LEU A 220 -5.72 -0.03 -7.85
C LEU A 220 -4.99 -1.34 -7.53
N SER A 221 -5.69 -2.46 -7.42
CA SER A 221 -5.07 -3.78 -7.23
C SER A 221 -4.53 -4.41 -8.52
N ARG A 222 -4.84 -3.85 -9.71
CA ARG A 222 -4.42 -4.41 -11.00
C ARG A 222 -2.94 -4.20 -11.22
N ARG A 223 -2.28 -5.16 -11.88
CA ARG A 223 -0.85 -5.11 -12.20
C ARG A 223 -0.60 -4.52 -13.60
N PRO A 224 0.23 -3.47 -13.73
CA PRO A 224 0.61 -2.90 -15.02
C PRO A 224 1.49 -3.89 -15.79
N GLY A 225 0.97 -4.47 -16.89
CA GLY A 225 1.76 -5.35 -17.76
C GLY A 225 1.12 -6.67 -18.19
N LEU A 226 -0.07 -7.02 -17.70
CA LEU A 226 -0.92 -8.00 -18.38
C LEU A 226 -1.75 -7.25 -19.42
N ARG A 227 -1.25 -7.09 -20.64
CA ARG A 227 -2.03 -6.54 -21.77
C ARG A 227 -3.37 -7.29 -21.88
N GLY A 228 -4.45 -6.76 -21.30
CA GLY A 228 -5.82 -7.25 -21.47
C GLY A 228 -6.08 -8.73 -21.18
N ALA A 229 -5.15 -9.48 -20.58
CA ALA A 229 -5.42 -10.86 -20.21
C ALA A 229 -6.17 -10.84 -18.87
N PRO A 230 -7.45 -11.25 -18.82
CA PRO A 230 -8.14 -11.37 -17.56
C PRO A 230 -7.31 -12.26 -16.65
N LEU A 231 -7.18 -11.84 -15.39
CA LEU A 231 -6.69 -12.69 -14.32
C LEU A 231 -7.34 -14.07 -14.52
N ARG A 232 -6.53 -15.12 -14.67
CA ARG A 232 -7.06 -16.48 -14.44
C ARG A 232 -7.74 -16.39 -13.08
N ARG A 233 -9.06 -16.65 -13.07
CA ARG A 233 -9.85 -16.74 -11.84
C ARG A 233 -9.01 -17.49 -10.80
N PRO A 234 -9.04 -17.09 -9.52
CA PRO A 234 -8.56 -17.95 -8.46
C PRO A 234 -9.14 -19.34 -8.72
N ARG A 235 -8.28 -20.35 -8.85
CA ARG A 235 -8.72 -21.74 -8.86
C ARG A 235 -9.54 -21.85 -7.58
N GLN A 236 -10.85 -22.06 -7.70
CA GLN A 236 -11.60 -22.64 -6.59
C GLN A 236 -10.78 -23.86 -6.19
N THR A 237 -10.26 -23.84 -4.98
CA THR A 237 -9.74 -25.03 -4.32
C THR A 237 -10.85 -26.05 -4.49
N ALA A 238 -10.59 -27.09 -5.29
CA ALA A 238 -11.50 -28.20 -5.37
C ALA A 238 -11.76 -28.63 -3.93
N GLU A 239 -13.04 -28.80 -3.61
CA GLU A 239 -13.50 -29.43 -2.39
C GLU A 239 -12.58 -30.61 -2.12
N ILE A 240 -11.97 -30.59 -0.93
CA ILE A 240 -11.26 -31.74 -0.40
C ILE A 240 -12.36 -32.80 -0.27
N GLU A 241 -12.40 -33.73 -1.22
CA GLU A 241 -13.14 -34.99 -1.05
C GLU A 241 -12.60 -35.62 0.24
N ASP A 242 -13.48 -35.77 1.23
CA ASP A 242 -13.18 -36.51 2.45
C ASP A 242 -12.69 -37.93 2.06
N PRO A 243 -11.59 -38.43 2.66
CA PRO A 243 -11.16 -39.78 2.42
C PRO A 243 -12.20 -40.78 2.95
N PRO A 244 -12.46 -41.90 2.25
CA PRO A 244 -13.45 -42.87 2.69
C PRO A 244 -13.02 -43.51 4.03
N LEU A 245 -13.97 -43.58 4.96
CA LEU A 245 -13.82 -44.25 6.24
C LEU A 245 -13.36 -45.71 6.06
N PRO A 246 -12.44 -46.20 6.90
CA PRO A 246 -12.01 -47.59 6.83
C PRO A 246 -13.16 -48.52 7.20
N ALA A 247 -13.38 -49.53 6.36
CA ALA A 247 -14.36 -50.59 6.61
C ALA A 247 -14.01 -51.34 7.90
N GLU A 248 -14.98 -51.42 8.80
CA GLU A 248 -14.94 -52.26 9.99
C GLU A 248 -14.70 -53.73 9.62
N LYS A 249 -13.82 -54.38 10.38
CA LYS A 249 -13.72 -55.83 10.48
C LYS A 249 -13.96 -56.24 11.91
#